data_AF-A0A352L1N5-F1
#
_entry.id   AF-A0A352L1N5-F1
#
_cell.length_a   1.000
_cell.length_b   1.000
_cell.length_c   1.000
_cell.angle_alpha   90.00
_cell.angle_beta   90.00
_cell.angle_gamma   90.00
#
_symmetry.space_group_name_H-M   'P 1'
#
loop_
_entity.id
_entity.type
_entity.pdbx_description
1 polymer ?
#
loop_
_entity_poly.entity_id
_entity_poly.type
_entity_poly.pdbx_seq_one_letter_code
_entity_poly.pdbx_strand_id
1 'polypeptide(L)'
;PAGRATVEVVVELRGEPVGVKDGGVLKQNLKRVTLDCPDYRIPKSIQVKVGAMKVGDVVRASDLQLPDHAVLVTAADAVVAELYDPRKAV
;
A
#
# COMPACT_ATOMS: atom_id res chain seq x y z
N PRO A 1 -24.32 -14.21 -13.62
CA PRO A 1 -23.26 -14.85 -12.80
C PRO A 1 -22.41 -13.79 -12.11
N ALA A 2 -22.62 -13.55 -10.82
CA ALA A 2 -21.79 -12.62 -10.05
C ALA A 2 -20.73 -13.43 -9.30
N GLY A 3 -19.72 -13.92 -10.04
CA GLY A 3 -18.56 -14.57 -9.44
C GLY A 3 -17.70 -13.52 -8.74
N ARG A 4 -17.35 -13.75 -7.48
CA ARG A 4 -16.30 -13.00 -6.79
C ARG A 4 -15.02 -13.82 -6.85
N ALA A 5 -13.89 -13.15 -7.04
CA ALA A 5 -12.59 -13.79 -7.09
C ALA A 5 -11.64 -13.06 -6.14
N THR A 6 -10.89 -13.86 -5.38
CA THR A 6 -9.78 -13.36 -4.56
C THR A 6 -8.55 -13.26 -5.45
N VAL A 7 -8.02 -12.06 -5.59
CA VAL A 7 -6.91 -11.77 -6.50
C VAL A 7 -5.83 -10.97 -5.80
N GLU A 8 -4.59 -11.20 -6.20
CA GLU A 8 -3.46 -10.40 -5.76
C GLU A 8 -3.15 -9.29 -6.76
N VAL A 9 -3.04 -8.08 -6.25
CA VAL A 9 -2.86 -6.87 -7.04
C VAL A 9 -1.61 -6.15 -6.58
N VAL A 10 -0.84 -5.63 -7.53
CA VAL A 10 0.44 -4.95 -7.25
C VAL A 10 0.16 -3.58 -6.63
N VAL A 11 0.96 -3.21 -5.63
CA VAL A 11 0.95 -1.89 -5.02
C VAL A 11 2.04 -1.03 -5.67
N GLU A 12 1.62 0.05 -6.33
CA GLU A 12 2.50 1.04 -6.94
C GLU A 12 2.61 2.27 -6.05
N LEU A 13 3.81 2.53 -5.55
CA LEU A 13 4.09 3.75 -4.79
C LEU A 13 4.28 4.92 -5.77
N ARG A 14 3.51 6.00 -5.59
CA ARG A 14 3.59 7.22 -6.40
C ARG A 14 4.00 8.42 -5.57
N GLY A 15 4.96 9.15 -6.12
CA GLY A 15 5.57 10.32 -5.51
C GLY A 15 6.86 9.97 -4.76
N GLU A 16 7.61 11.01 -4.42
CA GLU A 16 8.81 10.91 -3.60
C GLU A 16 8.47 11.44 -2.20
N PRO A 17 8.63 10.64 -1.12
CA PRO A 17 8.31 11.09 0.22
C PRO A 17 9.13 12.31 0.64
N VAL A 18 8.46 13.33 1.19
CA VAL A 18 9.14 14.52 1.70
C VAL A 18 10.20 14.18 2.75
N GLY A 19 9.98 13.17 3.59
CA GLY A 19 10.94 12.74 4.60
C GLY A 19 12.21 12.07 4.05
N VAL A 20 12.28 11.75 2.74
CA VAL A 20 13.55 11.32 2.12
C VAL A 20 14.57 12.44 2.16
N LYS A 21 14.14 13.71 2.10
CA LYS A 21 15.04 14.88 2.19
C LYS A 21 15.66 15.05 3.58
N ASP A 22 14.95 14.61 4.61
CA ASP A 22 15.45 14.55 5.98
C ASP A 22 16.37 13.32 6.22
N GLY A 23 16.61 12.55 5.15
CA GLY A 23 17.41 11.33 5.10
C GLY A 23 16.70 10.11 5.69
N GLY A 24 15.37 10.06 5.56
CA GLY A 24 14.59 8.84 5.69
C GLY A 24 14.71 7.96 4.44
N VAL A 25 14.42 6.68 4.62
CA VAL A 25 14.42 5.65 3.57
C VAL A 25 13.02 5.06 3.49
N LEU A 26 12.48 5.03 2.27
CA LEU A 26 11.21 4.39 1.98
C LEU A 26 11.41 2.88 1.86
N LYS A 27 10.72 2.15 2.72
CA LYS A 27 10.64 0.70 2.69
C LYS A 27 9.26 0.29 2.21
N GLN A 28 9.22 -0.58 1.23
CA GLN A 28 7.99 -1.24 0.81
C GLN A 28 7.98 -2.66 1.37
N ASN A 29 7.17 -2.89 2.40
CA ASN A 29 7.08 -4.18 3.07
C ASN A 29 6.17 -5.12 2.29
N LEU A 30 5.07 -4.61 1.71
CA LEU A 30 4.19 -5.36 0.82
C LEU A 30 4.17 -4.76 -0.58
N LYS A 31 4.57 -5.57 -1.57
CA LYS A 31 4.49 -5.21 -2.99
C LYS A 31 3.16 -5.59 -3.63
N ARG A 32 2.41 -6.48 -2.99
CA ARG A 32 1.13 -7.01 -3.47
C ARG A 32 0.18 -7.08 -2.30
N VAL A 33 -1.09 -6.80 -2.56
CA VAL A 33 -2.18 -6.98 -1.60
C VAL A 33 -3.24 -7.88 -2.20
N THR A 34 -3.88 -8.65 -1.33
CA THR A 34 -4.96 -9.56 -1.68
C THR A 34 -6.28 -8.85 -1.44
N LEU A 35 -7.13 -8.85 -2.45
CA LEU A 35 -8.47 -8.25 -2.40
C LEU A 35 -9.48 -9.17 -3.07
N ASP A 36 -10.70 -9.13 -2.55
CA ASP A 36 -11.87 -9.79 -3.10
C ASP A 36 -12.65 -8.78 -3.94
N CYS A 37 -12.86 -9.09 -5.22
CA CYS A 37 -13.62 -8.23 -6.11
C CYS A 37 -14.36 -9.07 -7.16
N PRO A 38 -15.34 -8.50 -7.87
CA PRO A 38 -15.98 -9.19 -8.99
C PRO A 38 -14.94 -9.55 -10.05
N ASP A 39 -15.05 -10.76 -10.60
CA ASP A 39 -14.15 -11.30 -11.64
C ASP A 39 -14.01 -10.38 -12.88
N TYR A 40 -15.07 -9.67 -13.26
CA TYR A 40 -15.08 -8.70 -14.35
C TYR A 40 -14.50 -7.32 -13.99
N ARG A 41 -14.14 -7.07 -12.73
CA ARG A 41 -13.71 -5.75 -12.23
C ARG A 41 -12.44 -5.81 -11.38
N ILE A 42 -11.54 -6.74 -11.72
CA ILE A 42 -10.26 -6.88 -11.04
C ILE A 42 -9.35 -5.67 -11.33
N PRO A 43 -8.89 -4.93 -10.30
CA PRO A 43 -7.94 -3.84 -10.49
C PRO A 43 -6.55 -4.38 -10.85
N LYS A 44 -5.85 -3.68 -11.75
CA LYS A 44 -4.49 -4.08 -12.19
C LYS A 44 -3.40 -3.73 -11.18
N SER A 45 -3.51 -2.55 -10.57
CA SER A 45 -2.61 -2.07 -9.52
C SER A 45 -3.35 -1.11 -8.58
N ILE A 46 -2.86 -1.02 -7.34
CA ILE A 46 -3.31 -0.07 -6.32
C ILE A 46 -2.24 1.01 -6.19
N GLN A 47 -2.62 2.26 -6.43
CA GLN A 47 -1.70 3.38 -6.33
C GLN A 47 -1.71 3.96 -4.91
N VAL A 48 -0.53 4.12 -4.35
CA VAL A 48 -0.33 4.65 -2.99
C VAL A 48 0.46 5.94 -3.08
N LYS A 49 -0.12 7.03 -2.60
CA LYS A 49 0.56 8.32 -2.57
C LYS A 49 1.49 8.38 -1.37
N VAL A 50 2.79 8.31 -1.63
CA VAL A 50 3.83 8.37 -0.59
C VAL A 50 4.46 9.75 -0.47
N GLY A 51 4.11 10.70 -1.34
CA GLY A 51 4.73 12.01 -1.41
C GLY A 51 4.66 12.82 -0.11
N ALA A 52 3.56 12.70 0.65
CA ALA A 52 3.38 13.41 1.91
C ALA A 52 4.01 12.71 3.13
N MET A 53 4.58 11.51 2.95
CA MET A 53 5.13 10.73 4.07
C MET A 53 6.39 11.38 4.65
N LYS A 54 6.44 11.39 5.98
CA LYS A 54 7.55 11.85 6.81
C LYS A 54 8.23 10.67 7.51
N VAL A 55 9.41 10.91 8.07
CA VAL A 55 10.15 9.88 8.81
C VAL A 55 9.34 9.43 10.02
N GLY A 56 9.10 8.13 10.13
CA GLY A 56 8.24 7.50 11.13
C GLY A 56 6.82 7.19 10.63
N ASP A 57 6.44 7.68 9.45
CA ASP A 57 5.12 7.40 8.89
C ASP A 57 5.04 5.98 8.34
N VAL A 58 3.88 5.36 8.55
CA VAL A 58 3.57 3.99 8.13
C VAL A 58 2.26 4.02 7.36
N VAL A 59 2.27 3.45 6.17
CA VAL A 59 1.08 3.20 5.35
C VAL A 59 0.64 1.77 5.57
N ARG A 60 -0.57 1.61 6.09
CA ARG A 60 -1.18 0.29 6.29
C ARG A 60 -2.06 -0.08 5.11
N ALA A 61 -2.41 -1.36 5.04
CA ALA A 61 -3.31 -1.86 4.01
C ALA A 61 -4.70 -1.21 4.10
N SER A 62 -5.12 -0.81 5.31
CA SER A 62 -6.35 -0.04 5.53
C SER A 62 -6.34 1.39 4.96
N ASP A 63 -5.16 2.00 4.80
CA ASP A 63 -5.02 3.35 4.25
C ASP A 63 -5.02 3.36 2.71
N LEU A 64 -5.04 2.18 2.09
CA LEU A 64 -5.07 2.03 0.64
C LEU A 64 -6.41 2.53 0.08
N GLN A 65 -6.34 3.32 -0.98
CA GLN A 65 -7.53 3.70 -1.74
C GLN A 65 -8.01 2.52 -2.58
N LEU A 66 -8.89 1.72 -1.98
CA LEU A 66 -9.53 0.60 -2.65
C LEU A 66 -10.79 1.06 -3.38
N PRO A 67 -11.11 0.47 -4.54
CA PRO A 67 -12.38 0.72 -5.20
C PRO A 67 -13.57 0.24 -4.37
N ASP A 68 -14.74 0.89 -4.48
CA ASP A 68 -15.95 0.56 -3.70
C ASP A 68 -16.46 -0.89 -3.87
N HIS A 69 -16.06 -1.54 -4.97
CA HIS A 69 -16.42 -2.91 -5.29
C HIS A 69 -15.38 -3.94 -4.84
N ALA A 70 -14.25 -3.49 -4.29
CA ALA A 70 -13.17 -4.34 -3.80
C ALA A 70 -13.17 -4.35 -2.27
N VAL A 71 -13.02 -5.55 -1.71
CA VAL A 71 -12.90 -5.76 -0.26
C VAL A 71 -11.48 -6.21 0.02
N LEU A 72 -10.80 -5.52 0.94
CA LEU A 72 -9.45 -5.92 1.35
C LEU A 72 -9.51 -7.26 2.07
N VAL A 73 -8.71 -8.23 1.61
CA VAL A 73 -8.54 -9.53 2.28
C VAL A 73 -7.26 -9.53 3.12
N THR A 74 -6.22 -8.81 2.68
CA THR A 74 -5.03 -8.56 3.49
C THR A 74 -5.40 -7.90 4.82
N ALA A 75 -4.70 -8.27 5.89
CA ALA A 75 -4.97 -7.72 7.21
C ALA A 75 -4.82 -6.19 7.21
N ALA A 76 -5.80 -5.49 7.79
CA ALA A 76 -5.90 -4.04 7.76
C ALA A 76 -4.73 -3.33 8.46
N ASP A 77 -4.10 -4.00 9.43
CA ASP A 77 -2.93 -3.57 10.18
C ASP A 77 -1.60 -3.87 9.47
N ALA A 78 -1.63 -4.65 8.38
CA ALA A 78 -0.44 -5.01 7.64
C ALA A 78 0.23 -3.77 7.04
N VAL A 79 1.53 -3.64 7.29
CA VAL A 79 2.34 -2.52 6.81
C VAL A 79 2.64 -2.72 5.33
N VAL A 80 2.20 -1.79 4.49
CA VAL A 80 2.44 -1.83 3.05
C VAL A 80 3.73 -1.09 2.70
N ALA A 81 3.87 0.12 3.24
CA ALA A 81 5.06 0.93 3.08
C ALA A 81 5.31 1.74 4.36
N GLU A 82 6.56 2.02 4.65
CA GLU A 82 6.96 2.83 5.80
C GLU A 82 8.17 3.68 5.45
N LEU A 83 8.26 4.87 6.02
CA LEU A 83 9.44 5.72 5.90
C LEU A 83 10.17 5.70 7.23
N TYR A 84 11.39 5.16 7.26
CA TYR A 84 12.17 5.04 8.49
C TYR A 84 13.53 5.71 8.33
N ASP A 85 14.15 6.14 9.43
CA ASP A 85 15.52 6.67 9.40
C ASP A 85 16.51 5.53 9.69
N PRO A 86 17.32 5.11 8.70
CA PRO A 86 18.29 4.02 8.90
C PRO A 86 19.36 4.37 9.95
N ARG A 87 19.58 5.66 10.25
CA ARG A 87 20.57 6.10 11.26
C ARG A 87 20.01 6.02 12.68
N LYS A 88 18.69 5.96 12.84
CA LYS A 88 18.00 5.76 14.12
C LYS A 88 17.56 4.31 14.35
N ALA A 89 17.95 3.37 13.48
CA ALA A 89 17.79 1.95 13.76
C ALA A 89 18.75 1.57 14.91
N VAL A 90 18.24 1.69 16.13
CA VAL A 90 18.83 1.16 17.37
C VAL A 90 18.30 -0.24 17.60
#